data_AF-A0A2V7EDB3-F1
#
_entry.id   AF-A0A2V7EDB3-F1
#
_cell.length_a   1.000
_cell.length_b   1.000
_cell.length_c   1.000
_cell.angle_alpha   90.00
_cell.angle_beta   90.00
_cell.angle_gamma   90.00
#
_symmetry.space_group_name_H-M   'P 1'
#
loop_
_entity.id
_entity.type
_entity.pdbx_description
1 polymer ?
#
loop_
_entity_poly.entity_id
_entity_poly.type
_entity_poly.pdbx_seq_one_letter_code
_entity_poly.pdbx_strand_id
1 'polypeptide(L)'
;MTRFVAAISSLALVIGLGFLTVKPSSAGPEKIEFPANWEKYVLYTIVDRYDVKQYRELYASSQAAVDAMKQGRPLPDRTVLVLIQYKAQADAQGNPLKDANGRFLKGDRTGFTVMEKRQGWGTEYADDIRNGEWEYSAFSTDGRFNANANYRGCFQCHKPHEKQDFVISLASLKGGAGAAGSGTPDVRIAGFAFGPNKLSTTPGQAVTWINGDDSPHQITLLGAGQARGPIMTKART
;
A
#
# COMPACT_ATOMS: atom_id res chain seq x y z
N MET A 1 -33.81 6.81 -82.74
CA MET A 1 -32.81 5.75 -82.48
C MET A 1 -31.54 6.45 -82.01
N THR A 2 -31.01 6.36 -80.80
CA THR A 2 -31.27 5.52 -79.62
C THR A 2 -30.66 6.29 -78.43
N ARG A 3 -31.43 6.54 -77.36
CA ARG A 3 -30.94 7.20 -76.14
C ARG A 3 -30.22 6.17 -75.27
N PHE A 4 -28.94 6.36 -74.99
CA PHE A 4 -28.20 5.56 -74.01
C PHE A 4 -28.43 6.14 -72.61
N VAL A 5 -29.08 5.35 -71.74
CA VAL A 5 -29.18 5.62 -70.30
C VAL A 5 -27.96 4.99 -69.63
N ALA A 6 -27.10 5.81 -69.04
CA ALA A 6 -26.00 5.35 -68.21
C ALA A 6 -26.55 4.97 -66.82
N ALA A 7 -26.44 3.69 -66.46
CA ALA A 7 -26.75 3.21 -65.12
C ALA A 7 -25.62 3.62 -64.15
N ILE A 8 -25.97 4.37 -63.12
CA ILE A 8 -25.09 4.73 -62.02
C ILE A 8 -25.13 3.57 -61.01
N SER A 9 -24.05 2.79 -60.95
CA SER A 9 -23.85 1.79 -59.90
C SER A 9 -23.40 2.46 -58.61
N SER A 10 -24.30 2.58 -57.64
CA SER A 10 -24.00 3.05 -56.29
C SER A 10 -23.28 1.96 -55.50
N LEU A 11 -21.97 2.09 -55.32
CA LEU A 11 -21.17 1.25 -54.42
C LEU A 11 -21.34 1.76 -52.98
N ALA A 12 -22.15 1.08 -52.18
CA ALA A 12 -22.30 1.39 -50.75
C ALA A 12 -21.06 0.91 -49.96
N LEU A 13 -20.22 1.86 -49.54
CA LEU A 13 -19.09 1.59 -48.66
C LEU A 13 -19.59 1.45 -47.21
N VAL A 14 -19.75 0.21 -46.74
CA VAL A 14 -20.02 -0.09 -45.33
C VAL A 14 -18.69 0.01 -44.57
N ILE A 15 -18.39 1.17 -44.00
CA ILE A 15 -17.30 1.30 -43.02
C ILE A 15 -17.81 0.70 -41.71
N GLY A 16 -17.48 -0.57 -41.47
CA GLY A 16 -17.75 -1.24 -40.21
C GLY A 16 -16.95 -0.59 -39.08
N LEU A 17 -17.65 0.18 -38.23
CA LEU A 17 -17.10 0.65 -36.96
C LEU A 17 -16.97 -0.58 -36.03
N GLY A 18 -15.81 -1.23 -36.05
CA GLY A 18 -15.50 -2.31 -35.12
C GLY A 18 -15.40 -1.76 -33.71
N PHE A 19 -16.47 -1.88 -32.92
CA PHE A 19 -16.38 -1.70 -31.48
C PHE A 19 -15.53 -2.85 -30.92
N LEU A 20 -14.26 -2.56 -30.61
CA LEU A 20 -13.44 -3.41 -29.76
C LEU A 20 -14.12 -3.49 -28.39
N THR A 21 -14.82 -4.59 -28.13
CA THR A 21 -15.32 -4.91 -26.79
C THR A 21 -14.12 -5.31 -25.95
N VAL A 22 -13.50 -4.33 -25.29
CA VAL A 22 -12.51 -4.59 -24.24
C VAL A 22 -13.27 -5.29 -23.12
N LYS A 23 -13.15 -6.61 -23.03
CA LYS A 23 -13.64 -7.34 -21.86
C LYS A 23 -12.90 -6.79 -20.64
N PRO A 24 -13.61 -6.35 -19.58
CA PRO A 24 -12.93 -5.95 -18.36
C PRO A 24 -12.07 -7.13 -17.91
N SER A 25 -10.77 -6.87 -17.77
CA SER A 25 -9.86 -7.85 -17.19
C SER A 25 -10.25 -7.96 -15.72
N SER A 26 -10.93 -9.05 -15.31
CA SER A 26 -11.38 -9.27 -13.92
C SER A 26 -10.27 -9.18 -12.86
N ALA A 27 -9.94 -8.02 -12.35
CA ALA A 27 -9.02 -7.82 -11.25
C ALA A 27 -9.39 -8.68 -10.02
N GLY A 28 -8.36 -9.05 -9.29
CA GLY A 28 -8.43 -10.02 -8.22
C GLY A 28 -7.04 -10.40 -7.74
N PRO A 29 -6.92 -10.83 -6.46
CA PRO A 29 -5.64 -11.16 -5.85
C PRO A 29 -4.89 -12.30 -6.56
N GLU A 30 -5.60 -13.18 -7.25
CA GLU A 30 -5.06 -14.30 -8.02
C GLU A 30 -4.37 -13.88 -9.33
N LYS A 31 -4.56 -12.64 -9.79
CA LYS A 31 -3.92 -12.14 -11.02
C LYS A 31 -2.49 -11.70 -10.85
N ILE A 32 -2.08 -11.42 -9.62
CA ILE A 32 -0.69 -11.13 -9.32
C ILE A 32 0.06 -12.46 -9.34
N GLU A 33 1.05 -12.56 -10.22
CA GLU A 33 1.97 -13.70 -10.22
C GLU A 33 2.99 -13.55 -9.10
N PHE A 34 3.39 -14.67 -8.48
CA PHE A 34 4.46 -14.64 -7.49
C PHE A 34 5.74 -14.11 -8.16
N PRO A 35 6.36 -13.02 -7.65
CA PRO A 35 7.51 -12.40 -8.28
C PRO A 35 8.77 -13.21 -8.00
N ALA A 36 8.96 -14.34 -8.70
CA ALA A 36 10.02 -15.32 -8.42
C ALA A 36 11.46 -14.80 -8.55
N ASN A 37 11.65 -13.59 -9.09
CA ASN A 37 12.93 -12.90 -9.24
C ASN A 37 13.02 -11.62 -8.39
N TRP A 38 12.22 -11.51 -7.32
CA TRP A 38 12.18 -10.35 -6.43
C TRP A 38 13.56 -10.00 -5.85
N GLU A 39 14.49 -10.95 -5.73
CA GLU A 39 15.85 -10.71 -5.25
C GLU A 39 16.63 -9.72 -6.13
N LYS A 40 16.21 -9.56 -7.39
CA LYS A 40 16.78 -8.58 -8.34
C LYS A 40 16.13 -7.20 -8.23
N TYR A 41 15.06 -7.07 -7.47
CA TYR A 41 14.34 -5.81 -7.30
C TYR A 41 15.13 -4.89 -6.37
N VAL A 42 14.76 -3.61 -6.37
CA VAL A 42 15.43 -2.60 -5.55
C VAL A 42 14.87 -2.65 -4.13
N LEU A 43 15.66 -3.08 -3.15
CA LEU A 43 15.34 -2.90 -1.72
C LEU A 43 15.34 -1.41 -1.41
N TYR A 44 14.18 -0.83 -1.11
CA TYR A 44 14.05 0.61 -0.90
C TYR A 44 13.83 0.99 0.56
N THR A 45 13.34 0.08 1.41
CA THR A 45 13.26 0.30 2.85
C THR A 45 13.16 -1.00 3.64
N ILE A 46 13.54 -0.92 4.91
CA ILE A 46 13.33 -1.95 5.93
C ILE A 46 12.42 -1.37 7.01
N VAL A 47 11.46 -2.15 7.50
CA VAL A 47 10.50 -1.74 8.54
C VAL A 47 10.46 -2.79 9.63
N ASP A 48 10.60 -2.35 10.88
CA ASP A 48 10.33 -3.20 12.04
C ASP A 48 8.93 -2.96 12.57
N ARG A 49 8.25 -4.07 12.83
CA ARG A 49 6.91 -4.13 13.41
C ARG A 49 7.02 -4.70 14.81
N TYR A 50 7.10 -3.82 15.79
CA TYR A 50 7.24 -4.23 17.19
C TYR A 50 5.98 -4.92 17.71
N ASP A 51 4.81 -4.49 17.25
CA ASP A 51 3.50 -5.04 17.61
C ASP A 51 3.36 -6.54 17.29
N VAL A 52 3.93 -6.96 16.15
CA VAL A 52 3.89 -8.36 15.69
C VAL A 52 5.27 -9.03 15.64
N LYS A 53 6.30 -8.37 16.20
CA LYS A 53 7.70 -8.83 16.24
C LYS A 53 8.22 -9.28 14.87
N GLN A 54 8.02 -8.46 13.84
CA GLN A 54 8.48 -8.74 12.48
C GLN A 54 9.55 -7.76 12.01
N TYR A 55 10.50 -8.29 11.25
CA TYR A 55 11.41 -7.55 10.39
C TYR A 55 10.88 -7.63 8.96
N ARG A 56 10.72 -6.51 8.27
CA ARG A 56 10.13 -6.46 6.93
C ARG A 56 11.06 -5.77 5.94
N GLU A 57 11.27 -6.42 4.80
CA GLU A 57 12.00 -5.84 3.68
C GLU A 57 11.01 -5.47 2.58
N LEU A 58 11.15 -4.27 2.01
CA LEU A 58 10.26 -3.78 0.96
C LEU A 58 11.06 -3.50 -0.32
N TYR A 59 10.68 -4.18 -1.39
CA TYR A 59 11.32 -4.13 -2.70
C TYR A 59 10.40 -3.52 -3.74
N ALA A 60 10.99 -2.88 -4.76
CA ALA A 60 10.29 -2.35 -5.92
C ALA A 60 10.90 -2.89 -7.22
N SER A 61 10.06 -3.26 -8.18
CA SER A 61 10.50 -3.89 -9.45
C SER A 61 11.46 -3.05 -10.30
N SER A 62 11.55 -1.74 -10.05
CA SER A 62 12.48 -0.85 -10.75
C SER A 62 12.92 0.34 -9.91
N GLN A 63 14.07 0.90 -10.26
CA GLN A 63 14.53 2.19 -9.70
C GLN A 63 13.56 3.33 -10.03
N ALA A 64 12.96 3.32 -11.23
CA ALA A 64 11.98 4.32 -11.63
C ALA A 64 10.75 4.34 -10.71
N ALA A 65 10.29 3.18 -10.24
CA ALA A 65 9.24 3.09 -9.23
C ALA A 65 9.70 3.72 -7.90
N VAL A 66 10.92 3.42 -7.44
CA VAL A 66 11.48 4.03 -6.21
C VAL A 66 11.57 5.55 -6.31
N ASP A 67 12.00 6.07 -7.46
CA ASP A 67 12.14 7.51 -7.67
C ASP A 67 10.78 8.21 -7.75
N ALA A 68 9.81 7.61 -8.47
CA ALA A 68 8.44 8.10 -8.52
C ALA A 68 7.81 8.13 -7.12
N MET A 69 7.98 7.05 -6.35
CA MET A 69 7.57 6.93 -4.95
C MET A 69 8.14 8.09 -4.11
N LYS A 70 9.46 8.29 -4.10
CA LYS A 70 10.13 9.37 -3.33
C LYS A 70 9.62 10.76 -3.70
N GLN A 71 9.36 10.99 -4.98
CA GLN A 71 8.87 12.27 -5.50
C GLN A 71 7.35 12.44 -5.34
N GLY A 72 6.65 11.41 -4.86
CA GLY A 72 5.21 11.45 -4.72
C GLY A 72 4.44 11.50 -6.02
N ARG A 73 5.05 11.03 -7.11
CA ARG A 73 4.40 10.93 -8.42
C ARG A 73 3.69 9.57 -8.52
N PRO A 74 2.66 9.45 -9.37
CA PRO A 74 2.10 8.16 -9.71
C PRO A 74 3.19 7.17 -10.15
N LEU A 75 3.11 5.94 -9.67
CA LEU A 75 4.05 4.89 -10.03
C LEU A 75 3.78 4.43 -11.48
N PRO A 76 4.83 4.05 -12.23
CA PRO A 76 4.67 3.52 -13.58
C PRO A 76 3.74 2.30 -13.63
N ASP A 77 3.07 2.13 -14.76
CA ASP A 77 2.41 0.86 -15.07
C ASP A 77 3.40 -0.30 -14.95
N ARG A 78 2.89 -1.47 -14.56
CA ARG A 78 3.65 -2.68 -14.25
C ARG A 78 4.62 -2.60 -13.07
N THR A 79 4.45 -1.61 -12.20
CA THR A 79 5.18 -1.61 -10.93
C THR A 79 4.71 -2.77 -10.05
N VAL A 80 5.67 -3.54 -9.53
CA VAL A 80 5.45 -4.57 -8.51
C VAL A 80 6.19 -4.13 -7.25
N LEU A 81 5.48 -4.06 -6.14
CA LEU A 81 6.05 -3.84 -4.81
C LEU A 81 5.91 -5.11 -3.99
N VAL A 82 7.01 -5.57 -3.42
CA VAL A 82 7.07 -6.81 -2.64
C VAL A 82 7.45 -6.47 -1.21
N LEU A 83 6.59 -6.82 -0.27
CA LEU A 83 6.90 -6.83 1.15
C LEU A 83 7.19 -8.27 1.55
N ILE A 84 8.38 -8.51 2.09
CA ILE A 84 8.76 -9.80 2.65
C ILE A 84 8.69 -9.71 4.16
N GLN A 85 7.92 -10.61 4.79
CA GLN A 85 7.83 -10.68 6.23
C GLN A 85 8.82 -11.71 6.78
N TYR A 86 9.57 -11.33 7.81
CA TYR A 86 10.40 -12.20 8.62
C TYR A 86 10.00 -12.08 10.09
N LYS A 87 10.17 -13.15 10.87
CA LYS A 87 10.21 -13.04 12.32
C LYS A 87 11.44 -12.22 12.73
N ALA A 88 11.32 -11.43 13.79
CA ALA A 88 12.51 -10.98 14.51
C ALA A 88 13.11 -12.18 15.28
N GLN A 89 14.44 -12.29 15.33
CA GLN A 89 15.07 -13.15 16.33
C GLN A 89 14.71 -12.63 17.72
N ALA A 90 14.57 -13.53 18.69
CA ALA A 90 14.15 -13.20 20.03
C ALA A 90 15.08 -13.80 21.09
N ASP A 91 15.18 -13.13 22.23
CA ASP A 91 15.81 -13.68 23.43
C ASP A 91 14.96 -14.80 24.06
N ALA A 92 15.45 -15.37 25.16
CA ALA A 92 14.73 -16.43 25.89
C ALA A 92 13.38 -15.98 26.47
N GLN A 93 13.16 -14.67 26.61
CA GLN A 93 11.92 -14.06 27.10
C GLN A 93 10.98 -13.67 25.94
N GLY A 94 11.39 -13.92 24.69
CA GLY A 94 10.62 -13.60 23.50
C GLY A 94 10.70 -12.14 23.07
N ASN A 95 11.62 -11.34 23.63
CA ASN A 95 11.83 -9.96 23.18
C ASN A 95 12.69 -9.94 21.91
N PRO A 96 12.34 -9.13 20.90
CA PRO A 96 13.16 -8.98 19.71
C PRO A 96 14.59 -8.55 20.04
N LEU A 97 15.56 -9.32 19.57
CA LEU A 97 16.97 -8.94 19.59
C LEU A 97 17.22 -7.83 18.56
N LYS A 98 18.16 -6.94 18.86
CA LYS A 98 18.50 -5.78 18.00
C LYS A 98 19.99 -5.73 17.70
N ASP A 99 20.33 -5.19 16.53
CA ASP A 99 21.70 -4.82 16.17
C ASP A 99 22.14 -3.52 16.87
N ALA A 100 23.39 -3.10 16.62
CA ALA A 100 23.97 -1.88 17.18
C ALA A 100 23.22 -0.59 16.78
N ASN A 101 22.44 -0.63 15.70
CA ASN A 101 21.63 0.50 15.22
C ASN A 101 20.18 0.44 15.74
N GLY A 102 19.88 -0.51 16.62
CA GLY A 102 18.54 -0.68 17.20
C GLY A 102 17.54 -1.35 16.26
N ARG A 103 17.99 -1.97 15.15
CA ARG A 103 17.15 -2.71 14.20
C ARG A 103 17.03 -4.17 14.61
N PHE A 104 15.83 -4.77 14.50
CA PHE A 104 15.62 -6.18 14.79
C PHE A 104 16.58 -7.05 13.98
N LEU A 105 17.13 -8.07 14.65
CA LEU A 105 17.85 -9.12 13.96
C LEU A 105 16.86 -9.96 13.16
N LYS A 106 17.14 -10.12 11.86
CA LYS A 106 16.29 -10.88 10.93
C LYS A 106 16.31 -12.38 11.27
N GLY A 107 15.14 -12.98 11.44
CA GLY A 107 14.94 -14.42 11.62
C GLY A 107 14.30 -15.08 10.39
N ASP A 108 13.50 -16.11 10.61
CA ASP A 108 12.86 -16.89 9.54
C ASP A 108 11.84 -16.07 8.74
N ARG A 109 11.85 -16.26 7.42
CA ARG A 109 10.81 -15.70 6.54
C ARG A 109 9.46 -16.33 6.85
N THR A 110 8.41 -15.54 6.85
CA THR A 110 7.03 -15.99 7.14
C THR A 110 6.08 -15.83 5.96
N GLY A 111 6.41 -15.02 4.97
CA GLY A 111 5.59 -14.86 3.77
C GLY A 111 5.95 -13.66 2.92
N PHE A 112 5.15 -13.46 1.89
CA PHE A 112 5.21 -12.32 0.98
C PHE A 112 3.84 -11.67 0.90
N THR A 113 3.83 -10.34 0.80
CA THR A 113 2.67 -9.58 0.35
C THR A 113 3.10 -8.73 -0.82
N VAL A 114 2.33 -8.76 -1.90
CA VAL A 114 2.66 -8.12 -3.16
C VAL A 114 1.53 -7.18 -3.51
N MET A 115 1.87 -6.00 -4.01
CA MET A 115 0.92 -5.15 -4.72
C MET A 115 1.46 -4.87 -6.11
N GLU A 116 0.58 -4.89 -7.09
CA GLU A 116 0.94 -4.72 -8.49
C GLU A 116 -0.01 -3.75 -9.16
N LYS A 117 0.58 -2.85 -9.96
CA LYS A 117 -0.16 -1.88 -10.76
C LYS A 117 -0.23 -2.36 -12.20
N ARG A 118 -1.44 -2.38 -12.77
CA ARG A 118 -1.66 -2.69 -14.19
C ARG A 118 -2.74 -1.80 -14.76
N GLN A 119 -2.44 -1.19 -15.89
CA GLN A 119 -3.42 -0.41 -16.64
C GLN A 119 -4.71 -1.21 -16.87
N GLY A 120 -5.84 -0.59 -16.51
CA GLY A 120 -7.18 -1.16 -16.63
C GLY A 120 -7.63 -2.05 -15.46
N TRP A 121 -6.82 -2.26 -14.42
CA TRP A 121 -7.25 -2.98 -13.21
C TRP A 121 -8.11 -2.11 -12.27
N GLY A 122 -8.82 -2.79 -11.37
CA GLY A 122 -9.62 -2.20 -10.30
C GLY A 122 -10.97 -1.62 -10.73
N THR A 123 -11.33 -1.67 -12.02
CA THR A 123 -12.61 -1.16 -12.56
C THR A 123 -13.85 -1.87 -12.04
N GLU A 124 -13.69 -3.08 -11.50
CA GLU A 124 -14.76 -3.85 -10.83
C GLU A 124 -15.10 -3.36 -9.43
N TYR A 125 -14.20 -2.58 -8.80
CA TYR A 125 -14.41 -2.10 -7.44
C TYR A 125 -15.11 -0.75 -7.46
N ALA A 126 -16.04 -0.58 -6.51
CA ALA A 126 -16.66 0.71 -6.25
C ALA A 126 -15.62 1.74 -5.78
N ASP A 127 -15.83 3.02 -6.11
CA ASP A 127 -14.86 4.10 -5.87
C ASP A 127 -14.50 4.27 -4.39
N ASP A 128 -15.38 3.89 -3.46
CA ASP A 128 -15.18 3.97 -2.02
C ASP A 128 -14.07 3.03 -1.51
N ILE A 129 -13.83 1.92 -2.21
CA ILE A 129 -12.78 0.95 -1.87
C ILE A 129 -11.69 0.83 -2.93
N ARG A 130 -11.93 1.29 -4.16
CA ARG A 130 -10.98 1.18 -5.26
C ARG A 130 -9.69 1.96 -4.97
N ASN A 131 -8.55 1.29 -5.10
CA ASN A 131 -7.21 1.87 -4.98
C ASN A 131 -6.57 2.13 -6.35
N GLY A 132 -7.29 2.82 -7.23
CA GLY A 132 -6.86 3.05 -8.60
C GLY A 132 -6.75 1.75 -9.40
N GLU A 133 -5.55 1.45 -9.86
CA GLU A 133 -5.21 0.28 -10.69
C GLU A 133 -4.32 -0.74 -9.95
N TRP A 134 -4.35 -0.69 -8.61
CA TRP A 134 -3.59 -1.60 -7.75
C TRP A 134 -4.41 -2.81 -7.35
N GLU A 135 -3.78 -3.99 -7.49
CA GLU A 135 -4.20 -5.22 -6.84
C GLU A 135 -3.26 -5.60 -5.70
N TYR A 136 -3.73 -6.49 -4.83
CA TYR A 136 -3.00 -6.98 -3.67
C TYR A 136 -3.08 -8.51 -3.59
N SER A 137 -1.95 -9.15 -3.31
CA SER A 137 -1.86 -10.60 -3.17
C SER A 137 -0.92 -10.99 -2.03
N ALA A 138 -1.10 -12.21 -1.51
CA ALA A 138 -0.26 -12.74 -0.46
C ALA A 138 0.19 -14.16 -0.82
N PHE A 139 1.44 -14.48 -0.50
CA PHE A 139 2.04 -15.76 -0.80
C PHE A 139 2.75 -16.33 0.42
N SER A 140 2.76 -17.66 0.56
CA SER A 140 3.59 -18.37 1.53
C SER A 140 5.08 -18.29 1.15
N THR A 141 5.94 -18.77 2.04
CA THR A 141 7.40 -18.68 1.91
C THR A 141 8.00 -19.42 0.71
N ASP A 142 7.22 -20.33 0.12
CA ASP A 142 7.47 -21.12 -1.08
C ASP A 142 6.74 -20.58 -2.33
N GLY A 143 6.12 -19.39 -2.24
CA GLY A 143 5.49 -18.70 -3.36
C GLY A 143 4.07 -19.15 -3.71
N ARG A 144 3.41 -19.97 -2.88
CA ARG A 144 2.02 -20.36 -3.14
C ARG A 144 1.04 -19.26 -2.75
N PHE A 145 0.05 -19.01 -3.61
CA PHE A 145 -1.02 -18.04 -3.36
C PHE A 145 -1.81 -18.39 -2.09
N ASN A 146 -2.10 -17.36 -1.29
CA ASN A 146 -2.89 -17.50 -0.06
C ASN A 146 -4.35 -17.08 -0.29
N ALA A 147 -5.22 -18.04 -0.58
CA ALA A 147 -6.65 -17.77 -0.79
C ALA A 147 -7.38 -17.28 0.48
N ASN A 148 -6.81 -17.46 1.67
CA ASN A 148 -7.45 -17.14 2.95
C ASN A 148 -7.11 -15.74 3.49
N ALA A 149 -6.33 -14.95 2.75
CA ALA A 149 -5.98 -13.60 3.18
C ALA A 149 -7.16 -12.63 3.07
N ASN A 150 -7.23 -11.64 3.98
CA ASN A 150 -8.24 -10.59 3.93
C ASN A 150 -7.88 -9.50 2.92
N TYR A 151 -8.16 -9.74 1.64
CA TYR A 151 -7.84 -8.80 0.56
C TYR A 151 -8.63 -7.49 0.62
N ARG A 152 -9.89 -7.53 1.07
CA ARG A 152 -10.67 -6.30 1.31
C ARG A 152 -9.96 -5.37 2.29
N GLY A 153 -9.33 -5.93 3.32
CA GLY A 153 -8.53 -5.19 4.30
C GLY A 153 -7.32 -4.47 3.67
N CYS A 154 -6.70 -5.04 2.64
CA CYS A 154 -5.62 -4.40 1.90
C CYS A 154 -6.12 -3.11 1.24
N PHE A 155 -7.25 -3.17 0.53
CA PHE A 155 -7.82 -2.00 -0.11
C PHE A 155 -8.17 -0.90 0.90
N GLN A 156 -8.91 -1.26 1.95
CA GLN A 156 -9.35 -0.31 2.97
C GLN A 156 -8.20 0.38 3.70
N CYS A 157 -7.11 -0.34 3.99
CA CYS A 157 -5.95 0.25 4.66
C CYS A 157 -5.15 1.19 3.75
N HIS A 158 -5.10 0.89 2.46
CA HIS A 158 -4.33 1.68 1.49
C HIS A 158 -5.13 2.85 0.91
N LYS A 159 -6.47 2.80 0.90
CA LYS A 159 -7.36 3.83 0.34
C LYS A 159 -7.09 5.25 0.85
N PRO A 160 -6.83 5.50 2.14
CA PRO A 160 -6.54 6.84 2.65
C PRO A 160 -5.25 7.48 2.07
N HIS A 161 -4.41 6.69 1.40
CA HIS A 161 -3.11 7.11 0.86
C HIS A 161 -3.14 7.41 -0.65
N GLU A 162 -4.30 7.77 -1.21
CA GLU A 162 -4.46 8.13 -2.63
C GLU A 162 -3.44 9.18 -3.12
N LYS A 163 -3.13 10.18 -2.28
CA LYS A 163 -2.10 11.21 -2.57
C LYS A 163 -0.66 10.67 -2.62
N GLN A 164 -0.45 9.41 -2.28
CA GLN A 164 0.81 8.67 -2.41
C GLN A 164 0.66 7.48 -3.37
N ASP A 165 -0.32 7.53 -4.28
CA ASP A 165 -0.66 6.41 -5.17
C ASP A 165 -0.88 5.11 -4.38
N PHE A 166 -1.55 5.24 -3.23
CA PHE A 166 -1.90 4.16 -2.31
C PHE A 166 -0.68 3.45 -1.66
N VAL A 167 0.55 3.93 -1.81
CA VAL A 167 1.76 3.31 -1.22
C VAL A 167 2.08 3.92 0.15
N ILE A 168 1.88 3.13 1.20
CA ILE A 168 1.95 3.60 2.60
C ILE A 168 3.38 3.73 3.16
N SER A 169 4.34 3.01 2.58
CA SER A 169 5.74 2.96 3.04
C SER A 169 6.51 4.28 2.87
N LEU A 170 5.88 5.29 2.25
CA LEU A 170 6.48 6.57 1.88
C LEU A 170 6.22 7.73 2.83
N ALA A 171 5.31 7.62 3.80
CA ALA A 171 5.20 8.67 4.83
C ALA A 171 6.55 8.89 5.54
N SER A 172 7.32 7.81 5.67
CA SER A 172 8.69 7.73 6.14
C SER A 172 9.68 8.56 5.32
N LEU A 173 9.49 8.63 4.00
CA LEU A 173 10.45 9.22 3.05
C LEU A 173 10.10 10.67 2.69
N LYS A 174 8.82 11.06 2.76
CA LYS A 174 8.37 12.46 2.60
C LYS A 174 8.40 13.25 3.91
N GLY A 175 8.43 12.57 5.06
CA GLY A 175 8.56 13.17 6.37
C GLY A 175 9.99 13.61 6.66
N GLY A 176 10.44 14.69 6.02
CA GLY A 176 11.55 15.48 6.56
C GLY A 176 11.25 15.83 8.02
N ALA A 177 12.28 15.80 8.88
CA ALA A 177 12.18 16.02 10.32
C ALA A 177 11.21 17.16 10.64
N GLY A 178 9.95 16.81 10.92
CA GLY A 178 8.95 17.78 11.33
C GLY A 178 9.40 18.32 12.67
N ALA A 179 9.45 19.64 12.81
CA ALA A 179 9.65 20.24 14.11
C ALA A 179 8.59 19.67 15.06
N ALA A 180 9.03 18.94 16.09
CA ALA A 180 8.13 18.45 17.12
C ALA A 180 7.36 19.65 17.67
N GLY A 181 6.03 19.54 17.75
CA GLY A 181 5.21 20.53 18.43
C GLY A 181 5.82 20.81 19.82
N SER A 182 5.92 22.08 20.20
CA SER A 182 6.68 22.56 21.35
C SER A 182 6.03 22.27 22.71
N GLY A 183 5.30 21.16 22.84
CA GLY A 183 4.65 20.70 24.08
C GLY A 183 4.87 19.20 24.28
N THR A 184 4.86 18.76 25.54
CA THR A 184 4.85 17.33 25.87
C THR A 184 3.50 16.75 25.45
N PRO A 185 3.44 15.83 24.47
CA PRO A 185 2.17 15.23 24.04
C PRO A 185 1.64 14.29 25.12
N ASP A 186 0.32 14.16 25.21
CA ASP A 186 -0.33 13.21 26.12
C ASP A 186 -0.04 11.76 25.72
N VAL A 187 0.04 11.51 24.40
CA VAL A 187 0.32 10.18 23.84
C VAL A 187 1.38 10.27 22.75
N ARG A 188 2.42 9.42 22.84
CA ARG A 188 3.43 9.24 21.79
C ARG A 188 3.24 7.90 21.12
N ILE A 189 3.27 7.89 19.78
CA ILE A 189 3.34 6.68 18.97
C ILE A 189 4.80 6.42 18.65
N ALA A 190 5.31 5.26 19.02
CA ALA A 190 6.65 4.82 18.64
C ALA A 190 6.69 3.30 18.57
N GLY A 191 7.33 2.76 17.53
CA GLY A 191 7.35 1.34 17.23
C GLY A 191 5.94 0.76 17.08
N PHE A 192 5.00 1.42 16.40
CA PHE A 192 3.61 0.96 16.28
C PHE A 192 2.88 0.75 17.62
N ALA A 193 3.39 1.31 18.72
CA ALA A 193 2.78 1.27 20.03
C ALA A 193 2.45 2.70 20.50
N PHE A 194 1.41 2.82 21.33
CA PHE A 194 1.00 4.08 21.95
C PHE A 194 1.46 4.10 23.41
N GLY A 195 2.10 5.19 23.83
CA GLY A 195 2.53 5.42 25.20
C GLY A 195 1.96 6.73 25.74
N PRO A 196 1.28 6.76 26.91
CA PRO A 196 0.91 5.60 27.72
C PRO A 196 -0.17 4.74 27.05
N ASN A 197 -0.16 3.43 27.35
CA ASN A 197 -1.08 2.44 26.75
C ASN A 197 -2.53 2.63 27.22
N LYS A 198 -2.70 3.39 28.31
CA LYS A 198 -3.98 3.79 28.88
C LYS A 198 -3.86 5.25 29.33
N LEU A 199 -4.81 6.06 28.90
CA LEU A 199 -4.95 7.45 29.34
C LEU A 199 -6.38 7.65 29.84
N SER A 200 -6.54 8.25 31.02
CA SER A 200 -7.83 8.71 31.52
C SER A 200 -7.85 10.23 31.46
N THR A 201 -8.93 10.79 30.94
CA THR A 201 -9.12 12.25 30.79
C THR A 201 -10.55 12.65 31.16
N THR A 202 -10.79 13.93 31.41
CA THR A 202 -12.14 14.45 31.73
C THR A 202 -12.90 14.74 30.44
N PRO A 203 -14.22 14.50 30.36
CA PRO A 203 -15.02 14.89 29.20
C PRO A 203 -14.81 16.36 28.82
N GLY A 204 -14.53 16.62 27.54
CA GLY A 204 -14.24 17.95 27.01
C GLY A 204 -12.76 18.37 27.04
N GLN A 205 -11.89 17.60 27.70
CA GLN A 205 -10.44 17.85 27.66
C GLN A 205 -9.83 17.32 26.36
N ALA A 206 -9.07 18.17 25.66
CA ALA A 206 -8.31 17.76 24.49
C ALA A 206 -7.19 16.79 24.88
N VAL A 207 -6.93 15.80 24.02
CA VAL A 207 -5.80 14.88 24.13
C VAL A 207 -4.93 15.11 22.90
N THR A 208 -3.62 15.15 23.10
CA THR A 208 -2.61 15.38 22.07
C THR A 208 -1.83 14.10 21.80
N TRP A 209 -1.83 13.66 20.55
CA TRP A 209 -1.00 12.54 20.09
C TRP A 209 0.20 13.10 19.33
N ILE A 210 1.33 12.38 19.30
CA ILE A 210 2.41 12.64 18.34
C ILE A 210 2.88 11.33 17.71
N ASN A 211 3.09 11.35 16.40
CA ASN A 211 3.73 10.24 15.71
C ASN A 211 5.27 10.34 15.78
N GLY A 212 5.92 9.40 16.47
CA GLY A 212 7.39 9.26 16.49
C GLY A 212 7.94 8.29 15.43
N ASP A 213 7.08 7.52 14.78
CA ASP A 213 7.46 6.58 13.73
C ASP A 213 7.61 7.28 12.38
N ASP A 214 8.42 6.67 11.53
CA ASP A 214 8.46 7.01 10.11
C ASP A 214 7.15 6.61 9.40
N SER A 215 6.51 5.53 9.87
CA SER A 215 5.23 5.05 9.33
C SER A 215 4.08 6.01 9.66
N PRO A 216 3.12 6.22 8.73
CA PRO A 216 1.96 7.05 9.00
C PRO A 216 1.02 6.32 9.96
N HIS A 217 0.41 7.06 10.87
CA HIS A 217 -0.55 6.53 11.83
C HIS A 217 -1.86 7.31 11.80
N GLN A 218 -2.96 6.67 12.13
CA GLN A 218 -4.27 7.30 12.24
C GLN A 218 -4.95 6.82 13.51
N ILE A 219 -5.57 7.75 14.25
CA ILE A 219 -6.37 7.41 15.42
C ILE A 219 -7.79 7.03 14.98
N THR A 220 -8.27 5.88 15.44
CA THR A 220 -9.67 5.47 15.29
C THR A 220 -10.33 5.48 16.66
N LEU A 221 -11.39 6.26 16.81
CA LEU A 221 -12.24 6.26 17.99
C LEU A 221 -13.25 5.12 17.88
N LEU A 222 -13.32 4.28 18.92
CA LEU A 222 -14.27 3.17 19.02
C LEU A 222 -15.38 3.53 20.02
N GLY A 223 -16.61 3.06 19.78
CA GLY A 223 -17.77 3.31 20.64
C GLY A 223 -18.86 4.16 19.97
N ALA A 224 -19.74 4.77 20.78
CA ALA A 224 -20.78 5.67 20.28
C ALA A 224 -20.13 6.91 19.65
N GLY A 225 -20.30 7.09 18.34
CA GLY A 225 -19.63 8.15 17.57
C GLY A 225 -18.28 7.73 16.96
N GLN A 226 -18.18 6.48 16.48
CA GLN A 226 -17.00 5.97 15.76
C GLN A 226 -16.50 6.97 14.71
N ALA A 227 -15.24 7.35 14.81
CA ALA A 227 -14.63 8.33 13.93
C ALA A 227 -13.15 8.00 13.67
N ARG A 228 -12.61 8.53 12.57
CA ARG A 228 -11.18 8.42 12.24
C ARG A 228 -10.59 9.82 12.14
N GLY A 229 -9.47 10.02 12.83
CA GLY A 229 -8.71 11.26 12.78
C GLY A 229 -7.95 11.44 11.46
N PRO A 230 -7.22 12.56 11.29
CA PRO A 230 -6.30 12.73 10.17
C PRO A 230 -5.13 11.71 10.23
N ILE A 231 -4.45 11.53 9.10
CA ILE A 231 -3.21 10.75 9.04
C ILE A 231 -2.07 11.58 9.62
N MET A 232 -1.45 11.08 10.69
CA MET A 232 -0.26 11.66 11.32
C MET A 232 1.00 11.08 10.66
N THR A 233 1.77 11.93 10.01
CA THR A 233 3.14 11.60 9.56
C THR A 233 4.16 11.88 10.68
N LYS A 234 5.42 11.48 10.51
CA LYS A 234 6.46 11.64 11.55
C LYS A 234 6.49 13.07 12.11
N ALA A 235 6.56 13.16 13.43
CA ALA A 235 6.55 14.37 14.24
C ALA A 235 5.29 15.25 14.10
N ARG A 236 4.17 14.70 13.59
CA ARG A 236 2.86 15.38 13.53
C ARG A 236 1.91 14.86 14.59
N THR A 237 0.99 15.73 15.00
CA THR A 237 -0.08 15.51 15.98
C THR A 237 -1.42 15.27 15.33
#